data_AF-A0A4S0S0T8-F1
#
_entry.id   AF-A0A4S0S0T8-F1
#
_cell.length_a   1.000
_cell.length_b   1.000
_cell.length_c   1.000
_cell.angle_alpha   90.00
_cell.angle_beta   90.00
_cell.angle_gamma   90.00
#
_symmetry.space_group_name_H-M   'P 1'
#
loop_
_entity.id
_entity.type
_entity.pdbx_description
1 polymer ?
#
loop_
_entity_poly.entity_id
_entity_poly.type
_entity_poly.pdbx_seq_one_letter_code
_entity_poly.pdbx_strand_id
1 'polypeptide(L)'
;MKAHEALIAWSGWDDQSPTRGHVAVGLIVGEGQVDWSAGYASTGGAAFEARRQIRGAQSIIGIFRDFHYLVVDERLDPERVHKAFLVIDEYAEIVG
;
A
#
# COMPACT_ATOMS: atom_id res chain seq x y z
N MET A 1 3.31 7.62 8.78
CA MET A 1 2.42 6.66 9.49
C MET A 1 3.15 5.34 9.65
N LYS A 2 2.79 4.51 10.63
CA LYS A 2 3.45 3.21 10.79
C LYS A 2 2.93 2.17 9.81
N ALA A 3 3.79 1.25 9.41
CA ALA A 3 3.46 0.21 8.43
C ALA A 3 2.27 -0.68 8.82
N HIS A 4 2.04 -0.89 10.12
CA HIS A 4 0.92 -1.69 10.62
C HIS A 4 -0.43 -0.95 10.57
N GLU A 5 -0.42 0.35 10.28
CA GLU A 5 -1.60 1.21 10.11
C GLU A 5 -1.89 1.47 8.63
N ALA A 6 -0.92 1.18 7.75
CA ALA A 6 -0.93 1.53 6.35
C ALA A 6 -1.80 0.59 5.52
N LEU A 7 -2.94 1.10 5.05
CA LEU A 7 -3.75 0.51 3.99
C LEU A 7 -3.15 0.93 2.64
N ILE A 8 -2.90 -0.05 1.78
CA ILE A 8 -2.39 0.15 0.43
C ILE A 8 -3.52 -0.16 -0.53
N ALA A 9 -3.86 0.75 -1.43
CA ALA A 9 -4.91 0.57 -2.44
C ALA A 9 -4.32 0.78 -3.84
N TRP A 10 -4.66 -0.09 -4.80
CA TRP A 10 -4.16 0.01 -6.16
C TRP A 10 -5.15 -0.52 -7.20
N SER A 11 -4.91 -0.09 -8.44
CA SER A 11 -5.45 -0.75 -9.63
C SER A 11 -4.30 -1.04 -10.58
N GLY A 12 -4.04 -2.30 -10.84
CA GLY A 12 -3.01 -2.81 -11.72
C GLY A 12 -3.20 -2.38 -13.18
N TRP A 13 -2.23 -2.71 -14.02
CA TRP A 13 -2.26 -2.30 -15.43
C TRP A 13 -3.39 -2.94 -16.24
N ASP A 14 -3.83 -4.15 -15.88
CA ASP A 14 -4.90 -4.87 -16.58
C ASP A 14 -6.31 -4.49 -16.09
N ASP A 15 -6.42 -3.76 -14.98
CA ASP A 15 -7.72 -3.47 -14.37
C ASP A 15 -8.56 -2.54 -15.24
N GLN A 16 -9.85 -2.83 -15.39
CA GLN A 16 -10.80 -1.97 -16.11
C GLN A 16 -11.42 -0.93 -15.18
N SER A 17 -10.59 -0.17 -14.46
CA SER A 17 -11.03 0.89 -13.54
C SER A 17 -10.51 2.27 -13.98
N PRO A 18 -11.19 3.37 -13.59
CA PRO A 18 -10.69 4.73 -13.81
C PRO A 18 -9.33 4.99 -13.12
N THR A 19 -9.00 4.21 -12.10
CA THR A 19 -7.76 4.32 -11.32
C THR A 19 -6.65 3.40 -11.82
N ARG A 20 -6.80 2.75 -12.98
CA ARG A 20 -5.74 1.91 -13.60
C ARG A 20 -4.37 2.58 -13.53
N GLY A 21 -3.36 1.82 -13.12
CA GLY A 21 -1.98 2.29 -13.00
C GLY A 21 -1.75 3.24 -11.81
N HIS A 22 -2.69 3.36 -10.89
CA HIS A 22 -2.57 4.19 -9.69
C HIS A 22 -2.46 3.33 -8.43
N VAL A 23 -1.77 3.90 -7.45
CA VAL A 23 -1.62 3.40 -6.10
C VAL A 23 -1.73 4.56 -5.13
N ALA A 24 -2.33 4.31 -3.98
CA ALA A 24 -2.37 5.22 -2.86
C ALA A 24 -2.12 4.45 -1.56
N VAL A 25 -1.48 5.13 -0.61
CA VAL A 25 -1.24 4.61 0.74
C VAL A 25 -1.83 5.58 1.75
N GLY A 26 -2.61 5.05 2.68
CA GLY A 26 -3.33 5.83 3.68
C GLY A 26 -3.58 5.03 4.95
N LEU A 27 -4.21 5.66 5.94
CA LEU A 27 -4.59 4.95 7.16
C LEU A 27 -5.78 4.01 6.90
N ILE A 28 -5.81 2.88 7.59
CA ILE A 28 -7.03 2.10 7.70
C ILE A 28 -8.16 2.94 8.34
N VAL A 29 -9.33 2.91 7.73
CA VAL A 29 -10.50 3.64 8.23
C VAL A 29 -11.33 2.77 9.17
N GLY A 30 -11.90 3.41 10.20
CA GLY A 30 -12.79 2.75 11.15
C GLY A 30 -14.22 2.61 10.62
N GLU A 31 -15.05 1.85 11.33
CA GLU A 31 -16.48 1.71 11.01
C GLU A 31 -17.18 3.08 10.98
N GLY A 32 -18.00 3.31 9.94
CA GLY A 32 -18.72 4.57 9.74
C GLY A 32 -17.91 5.71 9.11
N GLN A 33 -16.62 5.51 8.82
CA GLN A 33 -15.81 6.47 8.06
C GLN A 33 -15.89 6.21 6.56
N VAL A 34 -15.68 7.27 5.76
CA VAL A 34 -15.63 7.17 4.30
C VAL A 34 -14.38 6.37 3.92
N ASP A 35 -14.60 5.26 3.21
CA ASP A 35 -13.52 4.45 2.66
C ASP A 35 -12.89 5.16 1.46
N TRP A 36 -11.72 5.75 1.69
CA TRP A 36 -10.95 6.44 0.65
C TRP A 36 -10.38 5.48 -0.40
N SER A 37 -10.28 4.18 -0.09
CA SER A 37 -9.82 3.15 -1.03
C SER A 37 -10.91 2.74 -2.02
N ALA A 38 -12.15 3.22 -1.83
CA ALA A 38 -13.24 3.00 -2.76
C ALA A 38 -12.89 3.49 -4.17
N GLY A 39 -12.99 2.59 -5.16
CA GLY A 39 -12.67 2.86 -6.56
C GLY A 39 -11.30 2.36 -7.02
N TYR A 40 -10.47 1.86 -6.10
CA TYR A 40 -9.35 0.99 -6.44
C TYR A 40 -9.82 -0.46 -6.60
N ALA A 41 -9.13 -1.24 -7.43
CA ALA A 41 -9.50 -2.63 -7.68
C ALA A 41 -9.10 -3.56 -6.53
N SER A 42 -8.01 -3.23 -5.82
CA SER A 42 -7.43 -4.09 -4.80
C SER A 42 -6.90 -3.28 -3.60
N THR A 43 -6.81 -3.96 -2.46
CA THR A 43 -6.22 -3.42 -1.23
C THR A 43 -5.28 -4.42 -0.54
N GLY A 44 -4.38 -3.91 0.31
CA GLY A 44 -3.35 -4.67 1.00
C GLY A 44 -2.79 -3.95 2.23
N GLY A 45 -1.64 -4.40 2.72
CA GLY A 45 -1.08 -3.88 3.98
C GLY A 45 -2.01 -4.17 5.15
N ALA A 46 -2.42 -3.12 5.88
CA ALA A 46 -3.31 -3.20 7.04
C ALA A 46 -4.72 -3.72 6.73
N ALA A 47 -5.11 -3.86 5.45
CA ALA A 47 -6.30 -4.62 5.06
C ALA A 47 -6.27 -6.05 5.62
N PHE A 48 -5.08 -6.67 5.67
CA PHE A 48 -4.88 -7.97 6.30
C PHE A 48 -4.67 -7.81 7.81
N GLU A 49 -5.57 -8.37 8.62
CA GLU A 49 -5.50 -8.25 10.10
C GLU A 49 -4.14 -8.71 10.67
N ALA A 50 -3.55 -9.75 10.10
CA ALA A 50 -2.23 -10.23 10.48
C ALA A 50 -1.14 -9.14 10.34
N ARG A 51 -1.22 -8.27 9.34
CA ARG A 51 -0.26 -7.17 9.14
C ARG A 51 -0.37 -6.08 10.21
N ARG A 52 -1.53 -5.95 10.87
CA ARG A 52 -1.74 -4.97 11.95
C ARG A 52 -0.96 -5.31 13.22
N GLN A 53 -0.53 -6.57 13.39
CA GLN A 53 0.20 -7.04 14.57
C GLN A 53 1.71 -7.22 14.33
N ILE A 54 2.17 -7.15 13.09
CA ILE A 54 3.58 -7.32 12.74
C ILE A 54 4.37 -6.04 13.05
N ARG A 55 5.58 -6.18 13.60
CA ARG A 55 6.50 -5.08 13.96
C ARG A 55 7.94 -5.41 13.56
N GLY A 56 8.81 -4.41 13.60
CA GLY A 56 10.25 -4.57 13.36
C GLY A 56 10.59 -5.13 11.97
N ALA A 57 11.61 -5.99 11.90
CA ALA A 57 12.14 -6.51 10.64
C ALA A 57 11.10 -7.21 9.75
N GLN A 58 10.15 -7.95 10.34
CA GLN A 58 9.08 -8.59 9.58
C GLN A 58 8.14 -7.57 8.93
N SER A 59 7.91 -6.42 9.59
CA SER A 59 7.13 -5.33 9.03
C SER A 59 7.82 -4.76 7.81
N ILE A 60 9.13 -4.50 7.92
CA ILE A 60 9.96 -3.99 6.83
C ILE A 60 9.95 -4.94 5.62
N ILE A 61 10.16 -6.23 5.84
CA ILE A 61 10.08 -7.24 4.76
C ILE A 61 8.71 -7.21 4.08
N GLY A 62 7.64 -7.10 4.88
CA GLY A 62 6.29 -6.97 4.37
C GLY A 62 6.11 -5.77 3.43
N ILE A 63 6.64 -4.61 3.80
CA ILE A 63 6.57 -3.39 2.97
C ILE A 63 7.29 -3.59 1.64
N PHE A 64 8.53 -4.11 1.66
CA PHE A 64 9.29 -4.32 0.42
C PHE A 64 8.67 -5.42 -0.46
N ARG A 65 8.05 -6.44 0.14
CA ARG A 65 7.26 -7.41 -0.61
C ARG A 65 6.08 -6.76 -1.32
N ASP A 66 5.34 -5.89 -0.63
CA ASP A 66 4.21 -5.18 -1.22
C ASP A 66 4.68 -4.25 -2.35
N PHE A 67 5.77 -3.51 -2.13
CA PHE A 67 6.39 -2.69 -3.17
C PHE A 67 6.77 -3.51 -4.41
N HIS A 68 7.47 -4.63 -4.21
CA HIS A 68 7.89 -5.51 -5.30
C HIS A 68 6.70 -6.05 -6.08
N TYR A 69 5.68 -6.53 -5.37
CA TYR A 69 4.45 -7.03 -5.99
C TYR A 69 3.77 -5.98 -6.87
N LEU A 70 3.64 -4.75 -6.36
CA LEU A 70 3.02 -3.66 -7.12
C LEU A 70 3.81 -3.28 -8.39
N VAL A 71 5.14 -3.33 -8.33
CA VAL A 71 5.97 -2.97 -9.48
C VAL A 71 6.06 -4.11 -10.50
N VAL A 72 6.21 -5.35 -10.04
CA VAL A 72 6.50 -6.49 -10.91
C VAL A 72 5.23 -7.16 -11.40
N ASP A 73 4.35 -7.55 -10.48
CA ASP A 73 3.14 -8.31 -10.80
C ASP A 73 2.03 -7.37 -11.32
N GLU A 74 1.79 -6.26 -10.62
CA GLU A 74 0.75 -5.28 -11.01
C GLU A 74 1.24 -4.30 -12.09
N ARG A 75 2.54 -4.33 -12.40
CA ARG A 75 3.20 -3.53 -13.45
C ARG A 75 2.99 -2.03 -13.29
N LEU A 76 2.97 -1.56 -12.04
CA LEU A 76 2.86 -0.14 -11.73
C LEU A 76 4.21 0.58 -11.91
N ASP A 77 4.13 1.87 -12.24
CA ASP A 77 5.31 2.73 -12.35
C ASP A 77 6.09 2.77 -11.01
N PRO A 78 7.38 2.38 -10.99
CA PRO A 78 8.15 2.30 -9.74
C PRO A 78 8.23 3.63 -8.99
N GLU A 79 8.32 4.74 -9.71
CA GLU A 79 8.45 6.06 -9.06
C GLU A 79 7.12 6.50 -8.42
N ARG A 80 5.99 6.18 -9.04
CA ARG A 80 4.66 6.39 -8.44
C ARG A 80 4.47 5.53 -7.19
N VAL A 81 4.86 4.25 -7.22
CA VAL A 81 4.80 3.38 -6.04
C VAL A 81 5.71 3.92 -4.94
N HIS A 82 6.93 4.32 -5.27
CA HIS A 82 7.87 4.92 -4.32
C HIS A 82 7.28 6.15 -3.63
N LYS A 83 6.77 7.12 -4.41
CA LYS A 83 6.14 8.34 -3.88
C LYS A 83 4.95 8.03 -2.95
N ALA A 84 4.13 7.05 -3.30
CA ALA A 84 3.03 6.64 -2.44
C ALA A 84 3.51 6.01 -1.13
N PHE A 85 4.60 5.24 -1.16
CA PHE A 85 5.13 4.53 0.01
C PHE A 85 5.90 5.42 0.99
N LEU A 86 6.38 6.60 0.57
CA LEU A 86 7.08 7.56 1.45
C LEU A 86 6.26 8.03 2.65
N VAL A 87 4.95 7.83 2.66
CA VAL A 87 4.12 8.14 3.83
C VAL A 87 4.26 7.09 4.95
N ILE A 88 4.86 5.93 4.66
CA ILE A 88 5.15 4.87 5.63
C ILE A 88 6.53 5.14 6.24
N ASP A 89 6.58 5.36 7.55
CA ASP A 89 7.80 5.79 8.25
C ASP A 89 8.93 4.78 8.05
N GLU A 90 8.65 3.49 8.24
CA GLU A 90 9.64 2.43 8.11
C GLU A 90 10.22 2.31 6.68
N TYR A 91 9.46 2.71 5.66
CA TYR A 91 9.97 2.77 4.28
C TYR A 91 10.83 4.01 4.08
N ALA A 92 10.31 5.18 4.46
CA ALA A 92 11.00 6.46 4.32
C ALA A 92 12.34 6.51 5.08
N GLU A 93 12.43 5.88 6.25
CA GLU A 93 13.69 5.79 7.02
C GLU A 93 14.79 5.03 6.26
N ILE A 94 14.43 4.14 5.33
CA ILE A 94 15.40 3.29 4.60
C ILE A 94 15.74 3.87 3.23
N VAL A 95 14.78 4.49 2.55
CA VAL A 95 14.92 4.89 1.14
C VAL A 95 14.58 6.36 0.83
N GLY A 96 14.19 7.13 1.85
CA GLY A 96 13.82 8.55 1.72
C GLY A 96 15.00 9.50 1.62
#